data_AF-A0A2W5ELL6-F1
#
_entry.id   AF-A0A2W5ELL6-F1
#
_cell.length_a   1.000
_cell.length_b   1.000
_cell.length_c   1.000
_cell.angle_alpha   90.00
_cell.angle_beta   90.00
_cell.angle_gamma   90.00
#
_symmetry.space_group_name_H-M   'P 1'
#
loop_
_entity.id
_entity.type
_entity.pdbx_description
1 polymer ?
#
loop_
_entity_poly.entity_id
_entity_poly.type
_entity_poly.pdbx_seq_one_letter_code
_entity_poly.pdbx_strand_id
1 'polypeptide(L)'
;MKNLLIYSVSNTERLSYILNFFWGNNYHITNSVEDFRSHIGAKIAYSSDQIDERAYWIQSTDLLQKQNIEPQSCNISYWKNLPIFFQNGGDLPFDILAASFYLLSRYEEYLPHEKDQYGRYKETNAIAFKEKFLHLPLVDLWFQQVETILQEKFSDYQPQLSTFRYIPTFDIDMPYALLHKPFYVQVGRLAKNMLNGNREEFNFQINILTAKTQDPFDTFSLLDTQINQYVFSPL
;
A
#
# COMPACT_ATOMS: atom_id res chain seq x y z
N MET A 1 23.94 0.94 -14.73
CA MET A 1 23.58 2.35 -15.03
C MET A 1 22.08 2.45 -14.84
N LYS A 2 21.54 3.58 -14.35
CA LYS A 2 20.08 3.72 -14.25
C LYS A 2 19.53 3.91 -15.66
N ASN A 3 18.52 3.13 -16.04
CA ASN A 3 18.13 2.97 -17.44
C ASN A 3 16.96 3.88 -17.87
N LEU A 4 16.48 4.78 -17.01
CA LEU A 4 15.33 5.62 -17.30
C LEU A 4 15.59 7.08 -16.92
N LEU A 5 15.44 7.99 -17.90
CA LEU A 5 15.42 9.44 -17.65
C LEU A 5 13.99 9.96 -17.62
N ILE A 6 13.64 10.70 -16.57
CA ILE A 6 12.32 11.30 -16.38
C ILE A 6 12.47 12.82 -16.42
N TYR A 7 11.71 13.48 -17.29
CA TYR A 7 11.59 14.93 -17.28
C TYR A 7 10.39 15.36 -16.44
N SER A 8 10.57 16.42 -15.64
CA SER A 8 9.48 17.17 -15.02
C SER A 8 9.88 18.64 -14.88
N VAL A 9 8.91 19.55 -14.96
CA VAL A 9 9.13 21.00 -14.77
C VAL A 9 9.67 21.30 -13.37
N SER A 10 9.18 20.57 -12.36
CA SER A 10 9.62 20.69 -10.97
C SER A 10 9.71 19.33 -10.30
N ASN A 11 10.67 19.20 -9.40
CA ASN A 11 10.86 18.02 -8.57
C ASN A 11 10.28 18.27 -7.18
N THR A 12 9.06 17.80 -6.94
CA THR A 12 8.39 17.91 -5.64
C THR A 12 8.55 16.62 -4.84
N GLU A 13 8.28 16.69 -3.53
CA GLU A 13 8.26 15.50 -2.68
C GLU A 13 7.19 14.49 -3.10
N ARG A 14 6.03 14.97 -3.60
CA ARG A 14 4.96 14.09 -4.10
C ARG A 14 5.40 13.32 -5.35
N LEU A 15 6.08 14.01 -6.27
CA LEU A 15 6.65 13.38 -7.46
C LEU A 15 7.78 12.41 -7.08
N SER A 16 8.70 12.84 -6.21
CA SER A 16 9.81 11.99 -5.73
C SER A 16 9.30 10.72 -5.07
N TYR A 17 8.27 10.83 -4.22
CA TYR A 17 7.62 9.68 -3.59
C TYR A 17 7.12 8.67 -4.63
N ILE A 18 6.34 9.11 -5.63
CA ILE A 18 5.73 8.17 -6.57
C ILE A 18 6.73 7.59 -7.57
N LEU A 19 7.74 8.38 -7.99
CA LEU A 19 8.82 7.88 -8.83
C LEU A 19 9.66 6.83 -8.09
N ASN A 20 9.96 7.07 -6.81
CA ASN A 20 10.65 6.09 -5.96
C ASN A 20 9.81 4.83 -5.73
N PHE A 21 8.48 4.95 -5.60
CA PHE A 21 7.61 3.80 -5.49
C PHE A 21 7.69 2.92 -6.74
N PHE A 22 7.60 3.51 -7.94
CA PHE A 22 7.59 2.76 -9.19
C PHE A 22 8.96 2.24 -9.62
N TRP A 23 10.00 3.07 -9.55
CA TRP A 23 11.32 2.71 -10.09
C TRP A 23 12.39 2.56 -9.03
N GLY A 24 12.07 2.69 -7.73
CA GLY A 24 13.06 2.62 -6.67
C GLY A 24 14.17 3.65 -6.90
N ASN A 25 15.41 3.16 -6.98
CA ASN A 25 16.58 3.99 -7.29
C ASN A 25 17.00 3.93 -8.77
N ASN A 26 16.20 3.32 -9.65
CA ASN A 26 16.54 3.01 -11.05
C ASN A 26 16.09 4.06 -12.07
N TYR A 27 15.95 5.33 -11.66
CA TYR A 27 15.69 6.46 -12.55
C TYR A 27 16.59 7.67 -12.25
N HIS A 28 16.69 8.56 -13.23
CA HIS A 28 17.20 9.93 -13.05
C HIS A 28 16.10 10.91 -13.41
N ILE A 29 16.01 12.01 -12.67
CA ILE A 29 15.09 13.11 -12.99
C ILE A 29 15.88 14.31 -13.51
N THR A 30 15.35 15.00 -14.52
CA THR A 30 15.87 16.26 -15.04
C THR A 30 14.76 17.28 -15.22
N ASN A 31 15.08 18.56 -15.04
CA ASN A 31 14.24 19.69 -15.41
C ASN A 31 14.77 20.44 -16.65
N SER A 32 15.89 19.99 -17.21
CA SER A 32 16.48 20.54 -18.43
C SER A 32 15.88 19.84 -19.65
N VAL A 33 15.13 20.61 -20.45
CA VAL A 33 14.57 20.13 -21.73
C VAL A 33 15.67 19.74 -22.70
N GLU A 34 16.82 20.43 -22.67
CA GLU A 34 17.96 20.15 -23.54
C GLU A 34 18.64 18.82 -23.18
N ASP A 35 18.87 18.57 -21.89
CA ASP A 35 19.41 17.29 -21.41
C ASP A 35 18.44 16.14 -21.71
N PHE A 36 17.13 16.38 -21.55
CA PHE A 36 16.11 15.39 -21.85
C PHE A 36 16.03 15.05 -23.35
N ARG A 37 16.12 16.04 -24.24
CA ARG A 37 16.10 15.84 -25.69
C ARG A 37 17.37 15.17 -26.20
N SER A 38 18.53 15.47 -25.61
CA SER A 38 19.80 14.85 -25.98
C SER A 38 19.97 13.41 -25.45
N HIS A 39 19.22 13.02 -24.41
CA HIS A 39 19.24 11.66 -23.89
C HIS A 39 18.80 10.62 -24.93
N ILE A 40 19.60 9.57 -25.04
CA ILE A 40 19.39 8.40 -25.88
C ILE A 40 19.04 7.22 -24.97
N GLY A 41 17.91 6.58 -25.24
CA GLY A 41 17.40 5.45 -24.46
C GLY A 41 16.03 5.72 -23.88
N ALA A 42 15.63 4.88 -22.92
CA ALA A 42 14.31 4.98 -22.30
C ALA A 42 14.13 6.30 -21.54
N LYS A 43 13.07 7.03 -21.91
CA LYS A 43 12.75 8.31 -21.27
C LYS A 43 11.27 8.63 -21.23
N ILE A 44 10.84 9.21 -20.11
CA ILE A 44 9.46 9.63 -19.86
C ILE A 44 9.41 11.14 -19.72
N ALA A 45 8.49 11.78 -20.44
CA ALA A 45 8.16 13.18 -20.24
C ALA A 45 6.94 13.26 -19.32
N TYR A 46 7.11 13.76 -18.10
CA TYR A 46 6.01 14.08 -17.18
C TYR A 46 5.77 15.59 -17.19
N SER A 47 4.84 16.05 -18.04
CA SER A 47 4.63 17.48 -18.31
C SER A 47 3.24 17.76 -18.88
N SER A 48 2.80 19.02 -18.81
CA SER A 48 1.52 19.47 -19.39
C SER A 48 1.45 19.27 -20.90
N ASP A 49 2.58 19.46 -21.58
CA ASP A 49 2.71 19.42 -23.03
C ASP A 49 3.74 18.37 -23.46
N GLN A 50 3.60 17.85 -24.67
CA GLN A 50 4.55 16.92 -25.27
C GLN A 50 5.82 17.66 -25.72
N ILE A 51 6.96 17.31 -25.14
CA ILE A 51 8.24 18.02 -25.36
C ILE A 51 9.23 17.31 -26.29
N ASP A 52 9.05 16.00 -26.51
CA ASP A 52 9.83 15.14 -27.42
C ASP A 52 8.99 13.92 -27.84
N GLU A 53 8.75 13.72 -29.14
CA GLU A 53 7.95 12.61 -29.67
C GLU A 53 8.59 11.22 -29.42
N ARG A 54 9.91 11.18 -29.21
CA ARG A 54 10.63 9.93 -28.91
C ARG A 54 10.44 9.49 -27.46
N ALA A 55 10.05 10.42 -26.58
CA ALA A 55 9.74 10.09 -25.19
C ALA A 55 8.38 9.41 -25.08
N TYR A 56 8.17 8.72 -23.96
CA TYR A 56 6.83 8.32 -23.55
C TYR A 56 6.22 9.46 -22.74
N TRP A 57 5.11 10.02 -23.21
CA TRP A 57 4.53 11.21 -22.61
C TRP A 57 3.39 10.89 -21.65
N ILE A 58 3.62 11.18 -20.37
CA ILE A 58 2.59 11.16 -19.33
C ILE A 58 2.17 12.60 -19.09
N GLN A 59 0.97 12.95 -19.54
CA GLN A 59 0.46 14.31 -19.34
C GLN A 59 0.21 14.56 -17.85
N SER A 60 0.92 15.52 -17.26
CA SER A 60 0.86 15.79 -15.83
C SER A 60 -0.40 16.56 -15.44
N THR A 61 -1.01 16.18 -14.33
CA THR A 61 -2.00 16.96 -13.60
C THR A 61 -1.34 17.76 -12.48
N ASP A 62 -2.08 18.72 -11.94
CA ASP A 62 -1.54 19.65 -10.93
C ASP A 62 -1.25 18.97 -9.58
N LEU A 63 -1.82 17.78 -9.30
CA LEU A 63 -1.79 17.18 -7.97
C LEU A 63 -0.37 17.00 -7.42
N LEU A 64 0.56 16.54 -8.26
CA LEU A 64 1.96 16.33 -7.83
C LEU A 64 2.73 17.64 -7.68
N GLN A 65 2.26 18.74 -8.27
CA GLN A 65 2.91 20.06 -8.16
C GLN A 65 2.35 20.91 -7.02
N LYS A 66 1.14 20.62 -6.54
CA LYS A 66 0.51 21.33 -5.43
C LYS A 66 1.16 21.00 -4.08
N GLN A 67 1.28 22.01 -3.21
CA GLN A 67 1.65 21.81 -1.80
C GLN A 67 0.43 21.61 -0.90
N ASN A 68 -0.67 22.30 -1.19
CA ASN A 68 -1.90 22.22 -0.42
C ASN A 68 -2.63 20.88 -0.63
N ILE A 69 -3.44 20.51 0.35
CA ILE A 69 -4.35 19.37 0.29
C ILE A 69 -5.75 19.92 0.03
N GLU A 70 -6.33 19.54 -1.10
CA GLU A 70 -7.57 20.10 -1.63
C GLU A 70 -8.41 18.97 -2.22
N PRO A 71 -9.76 19.02 -2.18
CA PRO A 71 -10.58 18.04 -2.85
C PRO A 71 -10.22 17.91 -4.35
N GLN A 72 -10.05 16.68 -4.81
CA GLN A 72 -9.78 16.36 -6.21
C GLN A 72 -11.04 15.81 -6.87
N SER A 73 -11.27 16.15 -8.15
CA SER A 73 -12.34 15.54 -8.94
C SER A 73 -11.83 14.24 -9.57
N CYS A 74 -12.32 13.12 -9.06
CA CYS A 74 -11.94 11.79 -9.53
C CYS A 74 -13.13 11.14 -10.26
N ASN A 75 -13.27 11.44 -11.55
CA ASN A 75 -14.23 10.73 -12.40
C ASN A 75 -13.64 9.38 -12.80
N ILE A 76 -14.37 8.28 -12.63
CA ILE A 76 -13.89 6.96 -13.04
C ILE A 76 -14.14 6.72 -14.53
N SER A 77 -13.11 6.19 -15.20
CA SER A 77 -13.19 5.58 -16.52
C SER A 77 -12.43 4.25 -16.47
N TYR A 78 -12.27 3.57 -17.61
CA TYR A 78 -11.58 2.29 -17.69
C TYR A 78 -10.52 2.29 -18.81
N TRP A 79 -9.35 1.75 -18.50
CA TRP A 79 -8.29 1.49 -19.46
C TRP A 79 -7.76 0.07 -19.25
N LYS A 80 -7.75 -0.73 -20.33
CA LYS A 80 -7.40 -2.16 -20.27
C LYS A 80 -8.17 -2.93 -19.17
N ASN A 81 -9.46 -2.63 -19.02
CA ASN A 81 -10.37 -3.16 -17.99
C ASN A 81 -10.01 -2.80 -16.54
N LEU A 82 -9.06 -1.88 -16.31
CA LEU A 82 -8.74 -1.35 -14.99
C LEU A 82 -9.43 0.01 -14.81
N PRO A 83 -10.04 0.29 -13.64
CA PRO A 83 -10.55 1.62 -13.35
C PRO A 83 -9.39 2.63 -13.37
N ILE A 84 -9.64 3.83 -13.89
CA ILE A 84 -8.68 4.95 -13.96
C ILE A 84 -9.39 6.26 -13.62
N PHE A 85 -8.63 7.23 -13.13
CA PHE A 85 -9.06 8.61 -12.89
C PHE A 85 -7.88 9.56 -13.15
N PHE A 86 -8.14 10.87 -13.17
CA PHE A 86 -7.24 11.88 -13.72
C PHE A 86 -6.98 11.69 -15.23
N GLN A 87 -8.06 11.53 -16.01
CA GLN A 87 -7.99 11.35 -17.45
C GLN A 87 -7.34 12.54 -18.14
N ASN A 88 -6.56 12.27 -19.19
CA ASN A 88 -5.84 13.26 -19.97
C ASN A 88 -5.66 12.79 -21.42
N GLY A 89 -4.93 13.56 -22.24
CA GLY A 89 -4.66 13.27 -23.65
C GLY A 89 -3.22 12.82 -23.95
N GLY A 90 -2.49 12.33 -22.95
CA GLY A 90 -1.12 11.83 -23.14
C GLY A 90 -1.04 10.47 -23.85
N ASP A 91 0.17 9.89 -23.93
CA ASP A 91 0.36 8.53 -24.44
C ASP A 91 -0.35 7.49 -23.53
N LEU A 92 -0.43 7.79 -22.22
CA LEU A 92 -1.39 7.16 -21.30
C LEU A 92 -2.67 7.99 -21.25
N PRO A 93 -3.86 7.36 -21.14
CA PRO A 93 -5.13 8.08 -21.10
C PRO A 93 -5.43 8.74 -19.74
N PHE A 94 -4.48 8.72 -18.81
CA PHE A 94 -4.60 9.30 -17.48
C PHE A 94 -3.23 9.56 -16.86
N ASP A 95 -3.20 10.41 -15.85
CA ASP A 95 -2.01 10.68 -15.06
C ASP A 95 -1.81 9.57 -14.03
N ILE A 96 -1.10 8.51 -14.45
CA ILE A 96 -0.80 7.37 -13.57
C ILE A 96 0.01 7.80 -12.34
N LEU A 97 0.89 8.79 -12.44
CA LEU A 97 1.71 9.21 -11.31
C LEU A 97 0.84 9.91 -10.26
N ALA A 98 -0.03 10.84 -10.66
CA ALA A 98 -0.96 11.49 -9.75
C ALA A 98 -2.01 10.53 -9.19
N ALA A 99 -2.59 9.67 -10.02
CA ALA A 99 -3.59 8.69 -9.60
C ALA A 99 -3.02 7.72 -8.55
N SER A 100 -1.79 7.26 -8.78
CA SER A 100 -1.12 6.33 -7.86
C SER A 100 -0.72 7.01 -6.57
N PHE A 101 -0.20 8.25 -6.64
CA PHE A 101 0.06 9.04 -5.44
C PHE A 101 -1.21 9.23 -4.61
N TYR A 102 -2.34 9.55 -5.26
CA TYR A 102 -3.62 9.76 -4.58
C TYR A 102 -4.07 8.54 -3.77
N LEU A 103 -3.94 7.34 -4.34
CA LEU A 103 -4.30 6.09 -3.65
C LEU A 103 -3.29 5.72 -2.56
N LEU A 104 -2.00 5.70 -2.89
CA LEU A 104 -0.94 5.23 -1.98
C LEU A 104 -0.75 6.15 -0.78
N SER A 105 -0.83 7.46 -0.98
CA SER A 105 -0.72 8.44 0.11
C SER A 105 -1.96 8.46 1.02
N ARG A 106 -3.03 7.73 0.64
CA ARG A 106 -4.35 7.82 1.26
C ARG A 106 -4.84 9.27 1.34
N TYR A 107 -4.70 9.98 0.22
CA TYR A 107 -4.92 11.43 0.12
C TYR A 107 -6.28 11.87 0.69
N GLU A 108 -7.32 11.05 0.48
CA GLU A 108 -8.68 11.28 0.98
C GLU A 108 -8.77 11.42 2.51
N GLU A 109 -7.89 10.76 3.27
CA GLU A 109 -7.91 10.80 4.74
C GLU A 109 -7.48 12.16 5.30
N TYR A 110 -6.78 12.97 4.51
CA TYR A 110 -6.34 14.31 4.91
C TYR A 110 -7.38 15.38 4.61
N LEU A 111 -8.46 15.05 3.90
CA LEU A 111 -9.58 15.94 3.63
C LEU A 111 -10.63 15.83 4.75
N PRO A 112 -11.51 16.84 4.91
CA PRO A 112 -12.65 16.72 5.82
C PRO A 112 -13.50 15.48 5.46
N HIS A 113 -13.68 14.57 6.42
CA HIS A 113 -14.38 13.31 6.22
C HIS A 113 -15.16 12.89 7.47
N GLU A 114 -16.14 12.01 7.27
CA GLU A 114 -16.84 11.34 8.37
C GLU A 114 -15.94 10.26 8.98
N LYS A 115 -15.83 10.28 10.30
CA LYS A 115 -15.08 9.29 11.06
C LYS A 115 -15.97 8.15 11.52
N ASP A 116 -15.39 6.97 11.68
CA ASP A 116 -16.07 5.84 12.33
C ASP A 116 -16.18 6.04 13.86
N GLN A 117 -16.79 5.07 14.54
CA GLN A 117 -16.99 5.10 16.00
C GLN A 117 -15.68 5.17 16.82
N TYR A 118 -14.53 4.89 16.20
CA TYR A 118 -13.21 4.93 16.81
C TYR A 118 -12.38 6.14 16.36
N GLY A 119 -12.98 7.07 15.60
CA GLY A 119 -12.30 8.28 15.13
C GLY A 119 -11.41 8.06 13.90
N ARG A 120 -11.53 6.91 13.23
CA ARG A 120 -10.74 6.55 12.03
C ARG A 120 -11.46 6.96 10.75
N TYR A 121 -10.72 7.03 9.65
CA TYR A 121 -11.33 7.21 8.33
C TYR A 121 -12.17 5.98 7.98
N LYS A 122 -13.44 6.20 7.62
CA LYS A 122 -14.37 5.13 7.25
C LYS A 122 -14.12 4.68 5.82
N GLU A 123 -14.00 3.37 5.60
CA GLU A 123 -13.73 2.78 4.28
C GLU A 123 -14.77 3.18 3.23
N THR A 124 -16.03 3.36 3.63
CA THR A 124 -17.12 3.79 2.74
C THR A 124 -16.89 5.17 2.11
N ASN A 125 -15.99 5.97 2.68
CA ASN A 125 -15.63 7.27 2.13
C ASN A 125 -14.65 7.14 0.96
N ALA A 126 -13.82 6.09 0.91
CA ALA A 126 -12.79 5.93 -0.09
C ALA A 126 -13.37 5.75 -1.49
N ILE A 127 -12.74 6.37 -2.49
CA ILE A 127 -13.07 6.14 -3.90
C ILE A 127 -12.98 4.65 -4.25
N ALA A 128 -11.99 3.95 -3.72
CA ALA A 128 -11.82 2.52 -3.93
C ALA A 128 -13.01 1.69 -3.45
N PHE A 129 -13.67 2.11 -2.36
CA PHE A 129 -14.87 1.44 -1.85
C PHE A 129 -16.07 1.77 -2.75
N LYS A 130 -16.29 3.07 -3.01
CA LYS A 130 -17.42 3.58 -3.80
C LYS A 130 -17.46 2.95 -5.20
N GLU A 131 -16.28 2.80 -5.79
CA GLU A 131 -16.08 2.32 -7.16
C GLU A 131 -15.69 0.82 -7.19
N LYS A 132 -15.81 0.14 -6.04
CA LYS A 132 -15.71 -1.32 -5.89
C LYS A 132 -14.38 -1.94 -6.34
N PHE A 133 -13.28 -1.21 -6.23
CA PHE A 133 -11.94 -1.72 -6.58
C PHE A 133 -11.01 -1.91 -5.37
N LEU A 134 -11.50 -1.82 -4.13
CA LEU A 134 -10.72 -2.07 -2.91
C LEU A 134 -9.93 -3.40 -2.91
N HIS A 135 -10.46 -4.42 -3.56
CA HIS A 135 -9.88 -5.75 -3.61
C HIS A 135 -8.79 -5.89 -4.69
N LEU A 136 -8.59 -4.87 -5.53
CA LEU A 136 -7.61 -4.88 -6.61
C LEU A 136 -6.33 -4.14 -6.18
N PRO A 137 -5.14 -4.72 -6.41
CA PRO A 137 -3.87 -4.00 -6.28
C PRO A 137 -3.70 -3.06 -7.48
N LEU A 138 -4.56 -2.05 -7.56
CA LEU A 138 -4.79 -1.26 -8.76
C LEU A 138 -3.53 -0.55 -9.26
N VAL A 139 -2.73 -0.01 -8.34
CA VAL A 139 -1.47 0.66 -8.66
C VAL A 139 -0.44 -0.31 -9.25
N ASP A 140 -0.30 -1.50 -8.67
CA ASP A 140 0.58 -2.55 -9.21
C ASP A 140 0.12 -3.01 -10.60
N LEU A 141 -1.19 -3.19 -10.80
CA LEU A 141 -1.77 -3.58 -12.08
C LEU A 141 -1.54 -2.49 -13.14
N TRP A 142 -1.70 -1.21 -12.81
CA TRP A 142 -1.36 -0.12 -13.73
C TRP A 142 0.13 -0.11 -14.06
N PHE A 143 1.00 -0.30 -13.06
CA PHE A 143 2.44 -0.27 -13.27
C PHE A 143 2.92 -1.41 -14.16
N GLN A 144 2.37 -2.62 -14.02
CA GLN A 144 2.63 -3.73 -14.95
C GLN A 144 2.30 -3.37 -16.40
N GLN A 145 1.21 -2.62 -16.63
CA GLN A 145 0.87 -2.14 -17.96
C GLN A 145 1.88 -1.11 -18.47
N VAL A 146 2.38 -0.22 -17.61
CA VAL A 146 3.43 0.76 -17.95
C VAL A 146 4.74 0.06 -18.26
N GLU A 147 5.16 -0.93 -17.47
CA GLU A 147 6.38 -1.69 -17.75
C GLU A 147 6.33 -2.35 -19.13
N THR A 148 5.19 -2.97 -19.46
CA THR A 148 4.99 -3.59 -20.79
C THR A 148 5.12 -2.54 -21.90
N ILE A 149 4.48 -1.38 -21.76
CA ILE A 149 4.53 -0.31 -22.78
C ILE A 149 5.95 0.25 -22.93
N LEU A 150 6.67 0.45 -21.82
CA LEU A 150 8.05 0.93 -21.86
C LEU A 150 8.99 -0.09 -22.51
N GLN A 151 8.80 -1.38 -22.27
CA GLN A 151 9.55 -2.45 -22.95
C GLN A 151 9.28 -2.49 -24.45
N GLU A 152 8.02 -2.29 -24.86
CA GLU A 152 7.65 -2.25 -26.28
C GLU A 152 8.23 -1.03 -27.00
N LYS A 153 8.26 0.14 -26.33
CA LYS A 153 8.75 1.40 -26.91
C LYS A 153 10.28 1.52 -26.89
N PHE A 154 10.93 1.02 -25.84
CA PHE A 154 12.36 1.20 -25.61
C PHE A 154 13.06 -0.15 -25.50
N SER A 155 13.79 -0.53 -26.54
CA SER A 155 14.51 -1.81 -26.60
C SER A 155 15.57 -2.00 -25.51
N ASP A 156 16.05 -0.90 -24.93
CA ASP A 156 17.05 -0.86 -23.86
C ASP A 156 16.44 -0.77 -22.46
N TYR A 157 15.11 -0.61 -22.34
CA TYR A 157 14.43 -0.62 -21.06
C TYR A 157 14.39 -2.04 -20.48
N GLN A 158 14.84 -2.16 -19.24
CA GLN A 158 14.83 -3.41 -18.48
C GLN A 158 13.99 -3.19 -17.23
N PRO A 159 12.79 -3.77 -17.12
CA PRO A 159 11.96 -3.62 -15.94
C PRO A 159 12.63 -4.27 -14.73
N GLN A 160 12.36 -3.73 -13.55
CA GLN A 160 12.79 -4.37 -12.32
C GLN A 160 11.81 -5.48 -11.99
N LEU A 161 12.17 -6.72 -12.34
CA LEU A 161 11.37 -7.88 -11.96
C LEU A 161 11.34 -8.00 -10.43
N SER A 162 10.19 -7.70 -9.82
CA SER A 162 9.93 -8.04 -8.43
C SER A 162 9.47 -9.50 -8.37
N THR A 163 10.12 -10.29 -7.51
CA THR A 163 9.61 -11.62 -7.20
C THR A 163 8.57 -11.46 -6.09
N PHE A 164 7.34 -11.93 -6.36
CA PHE A 164 6.30 -11.95 -5.35
C PHE A 164 6.82 -12.72 -4.12
N ARG A 165 6.74 -12.05 -2.96
CA ARG A 165 7.09 -12.64 -1.67
C ARG A 165 5.95 -12.40 -0.71
N TYR A 166 5.32 -13.49 -0.28
CA TYR A 166 4.36 -13.44 0.81
C TYR A 166 5.12 -13.50 2.14
N ILE A 167 4.95 -12.49 2.97
CA ILE A 167 5.53 -12.41 4.31
C ILE A 167 4.37 -12.29 5.30
N PRO A 168 3.97 -13.38 5.98
CA PRO A 168 2.95 -13.29 7.00
C PRO A 168 3.46 -12.47 8.18
N THR A 169 2.61 -11.60 8.72
CA THR A 169 2.86 -10.88 9.97
C THR A 169 1.73 -11.20 10.95
N PHE A 170 2.06 -11.27 12.24
CA PHE A 170 1.12 -11.60 13.30
C PHE A 170 1.07 -10.46 14.30
N ASP A 171 -0.13 -9.96 14.58
CA ASP A 171 -0.37 -9.00 15.65
C ASP A 171 -0.97 -9.77 16.84
N ILE A 172 -0.18 -9.94 17.92
CA ILE A 172 -0.57 -10.73 19.10
C ILE A 172 -0.73 -9.80 20.29
N ASP A 173 -1.96 -9.33 20.52
CA ASP A 173 -2.29 -8.41 21.62
C ASP A 173 -2.12 -9.04 23.00
N MET A 174 -2.58 -10.29 23.15
CA MET A 174 -2.53 -11.01 24.42
C MET A 174 -2.09 -12.46 24.19
N PRO A 175 -0.82 -12.81 24.43
CA PRO A 175 -0.29 -14.14 24.15
C PRO A 175 -0.82 -15.23 25.10
N TYR A 176 -1.36 -14.84 26.26
CA TYR A 176 -1.89 -15.77 27.27
C TYR A 176 -3.07 -15.15 28.02
N ALA A 177 -4.15 -15.91 28.19
CA ALA A 177 -5.31 -15.50 28.96
C ALA A 177 -5.04 -15.55 30.47
N LEU A 178 -4.26 -16.54 30.90
CA LEU A 178 -3.96 -16.85 32.31
C LEU A 178 -2.50 -17.18 32.57
N LEU A 179 -1.84 -17.91 31.66
CA LEU A 179 -0.43 -18.23 31.83
C LEU A 179 0.43 -16.96 31.85
N HIS A 180 1.57 -17.02 32.55
CA HIS A 180 2.54 -15.92 32.69
C HIS A 180 2.01 -14.60 33.28
N LYS A 181 0.75 -14.55 33.74
CA LYS A 181 0.23 -13.41 34.49
C LYS A 181 0.83 -13.41 35.91
N PRO A 182 1.04 -12.23 36.53
CA PRO A 182 1.56 -12.16 37.89
C PRO A 182 0.67 -12.92 38.88
N PHE A 183 1.30 -13.59 39.86
CA PHE A 183 0.59 -14.44 40.82
C PHE A 183 -0.57 -13.72 41.55
N TYR A 184 -0.38 -12.45 41.93
CA TYR A 184 -1.42 -11.67 42.60
C TYR A 184 -2.65 -11.42 41.71
N VAL A 185 -2.49 -11.30 40.40
CA VAL A 185 -3.60 -11.21 39.43
C VAL A 185 -4.39 -12.52 39.42
N GLN A 186 -3.68 -13.65 39.43
CA GLN A 186 -4.29 -14.98 39.41
C GLN A 186 -5.09 -15.25 40.68
N VAL A 187 -4.52 -14.95 41.85
CA VAL A 187 -5.21 -15.06 43.15
C VAL A 187 -6.43 -14.14 43.20
N GLY A 188 -6.30 -12.89 42.75
CA GLY A 188 -7.42 -11.95 42.69
C GLY A 188 -8.57 -12.44 41.81
N ARG A 189 -8.27 -13.00 40.63
CA ARG A 189 -9.28 -13.61 39.74
C ARG A 189 -9.95 -14.83 40.37
N LEU A 190 -9.18 -15.71 41.00
CA LEU A 190 -9.73 -16.89 41.71
C LEU A 190 -10.67 -16.46 42.85
N ALA A 191 -10.24 -15.51 43.68
CA ALA A 191 -11.04 -14.98 44.78
C ALA A 191 -12.34 -14.34 44.26
N LYS A 192 -12.25 -13.51 43.21
CA LYS A 192 -13.43 -12.92 42.55
C LYS A 192 -14.39 -13.99 42.03
N ASN A 193 -13.89 -15.01 41.34
CA ASN A 193 -14.71 -16.08 40.79
C ASN A 193 -15.41 -16.89 41.89
N MET A 194 -14.70 -17.16 42.99
CA MET A 194 -15.26 -17.84 44.16
C MET A 194 -16.36 -17.01 44.85
N LEU A 195 -16.11 -15.71 45.09
CA LEU A 195 -17.07 -14.81 45.74
C LEU A 195 -18.33 -14.60 44.91
N ASN A 196 -18.21 -14.54 43.59
CA ASN A 196 -19.33 -14.38 42.66
C ASN A 196 -20.06 -15.70 42.34
N GLY A 197 -19.58 -16.84 42.86
CA GLY A 197 -20.17 -18.15 42.57
C GLY A 197 -19.93 -18.67 41.14
N ASN A 198 -18.99 -18.09 40.39
CA ASN A 198 -18.67 -18.46 39.01
C ASN A 198 -17.83 -19.75 38.96
N ARG A 199 -18.45 -20.89 39.25
CA ARG A 199 -17.78 -22.20 39.34
C ARG A 199 -17.13 -22.64 38.03
N GLU A 200 -17.72 -22.30 36.89
CA GLU A 200 -17.17 -22.62 35.57
C GLU A 200 -15.84 -21.91 35.35
N GLU A 201 -15.80 -20.59 35.52
CA GLU A 201 -14.60 -19.77 35.36
C GLU A 201 -13.51 -20.13 36.37
N PHE A 202 -13.91 -20.48 37.60
CA PHE A 202 -13.00 -20.99 38.63
C PHE A 202 -12.32 -22.29 38.18
N ASN A 203 -13.11 -23.28 37.74
CA ASN A 203 -12.58 -24.56 37.27
C ASN A 203 -11.74 -24.40 36.01
N PHE A 204 -12.16 -23.54 35.08
CA PHE A 204 -11.41 -23.18 33.88
C PHE A 204 -10.03 -22.63 34.22
N GLN A 205 -9.98 -21.66 35.15
CA GLN A 205 -8.72 -21.08 35.60
C GLN A 205 -7.80 -22.11 36.27
N ILE A 206 -8.35 -22.95 37.16
CA ILE A 206 -7.57 -24.01 37.82
C ILE A 206 -7.04 -25.02 36.80
N ASN A 207 -7.85 -25.43 35.82
CA ASN A 207 -7.44 -26.41 34.81
C ASN A 207 -6.30 -25.89 33.93
N ILE A 208 -6.32 -24.60 33.57
CA ILE A 208 -5.23 -23.99 32.80
C ILE A 208 -3.96 -23.85 33.66
N LEU A 209 -4.07 -23.33 34.89
CA LEU A 209 -2.92 -23.17 35.77
C LEU A 209 -2.30 -24.51 36.22
N THR A 210 -3.07 -25.60 36.19
CA THR A 210 -2.57 -26.97 36.48
C THR A 210 -2.22 -27.75 35.21
N ALA A 211 -2.20 -27.10 34.05
CA ALA A 211 -1.90 -27.69 32.74
C ALA A 211 -2.79 -28.89 32.34
N LYS A 212 -3.99 -29.00 32.93
CA LYS A 212 -5.03 -29.96 32.51
C LYS A 212 -5.70 -29.53 31.22
N THR A 213 -5.65 -28.24 30.90
CA THR A 213 -6.21 -27.64 29.69
C THR A 213 -5.23 -26.61 29.17
N GLN A 214 -5.07 -26.52 27.85
CA GLN A 214 -4.25 -25.49 27.20
C GLN A 214 -4.86 -24.10 27.43
N ASP A 215 -4.02 -23.09 27.63
CA ASP A 215 -4.49 -21.70 27.64
C ASP A 215 -5.07 -21.37 26.25
N PRO A 216 -6.33 -20.92 26.15
CA PRO A 216 -6.97 -20.69 24.86
C PRO A 216 -6.28 -19.64 24.00
N PHE A 217 -5.44 -18.78 24.60
CA PHE A 217 -4.75 -17.70 23.89
C PHE A 217 -3.33 -18.10 23.51
N ASP A 218 -2.83 -19.22 24.06
CA ASP A 218 -1.56 -19.82 23.64
C ASP A 218 -1.75 -20.54 22.30
N THR A 219 -1.74 -19.76 21.23
CA THR A 219 -1.93 -20.24 19.86
C THR A 219 -0.61 -20.43 19.11
N PHE A 220 0.55 -20.29 19.76
CA PHE A 220 1.85 -20.27 19.07
C PHE A 220 2.11 -21.56 18.29
N SER A 221 1.82 -22.73 18.86
CA SER A 221 1.98 -24.01 18.15
C SER A 221 1.07 -24.13 16.92
N LEU A 222 -0.13 -23.53 16.97
CA LEU A 222 -1.03 -23.48 15.82
C LEU A 222 -0.46 -22.57 14.72
N LEU A 223 0.04 -21.39 15.10
CA LEU A 223 0.70 -20.46 14.19
C LEU A 223 1.93 -21.09 13.53
N ASP A 224 2.78 -21.76 14.31
CA ASP A 224 3.96 -22.48 13.80
C ASP A 224 3.57 -23.57 12.80
N THR A 225 2.50 -24.33 13.09
CA THR A 225 2.01 -25.36 12.16
C THR A 225 1.55 -24.74 10.85
N GLN A 226 0.82 -23.63 10.90
CA GLN A 226 0.36 -22.91 9.72
C GLN A 226 1.53 -22.34 8.90
N ILE A 227 2.52 -21.73 9.56
CA ILE A 227 3.72 -21.18 8.91
C ILE A 227 4.49 -22.28 8.17
N ASN A 228 4.69 -23.43 8.83
CA ASN A 228 5.44 -24.56 8.27
C ASN A 228 4.69 -25.27 7.14
N GLN A 229 3.35 -25.30 7.17
CA GLN A 229 2.54 -25.90 6.10
C GLN A 229 2.73 -25.20 4.76
N TYR A 230 2.99 -23.89 4.76
CA TYR A 230 3.09 -23.10 3.55
C TYR A 230 4.53 -22.66 3.18
N VAL A 231 5.55 -23.24 3.83
CA VAL A 231 6.99 -22.97 3.56
C VAL A 231 7.31 -21.47 3.58
N PHE A 232 6.85 -20.75 4.60
CA PHE A 232 7.16 -19.34 4.76
C PHE A 232 8.25 -19.14 5.82
N SER A 233 9.17 -18.21 5.56
CA SER A 233 10.02 -17.64 6.60
C SER A 233 9.31 -16.39 7.13
N PRO A 234 8.80 -16.39 8.38
CA PRO A 234 8.29 -15.18 9.00
C PRO A 234 9.43 -14.17 9.22
N LEU A 235 9.08 -12.88 9.35
CA LEU A 235 10.00 -11.82 9.76
C LEU A 235 10.35 -11.91 11.24
#